data_AF-A0A968FZV8-F1
#
_entry.id   AF-A0A968FZV8-F1
#
_cell.length_a   1.000
_cell.length_b   1.000
_cell.length_c   1.000
_cell.angle_alpha   90.00
_cell.angle_beta   90.00
_cell.angle_gamma   90.00
#
_symmetry.space_group_name_H-M   'P 1'
#
loop_
_entity.id
_entity.type
_entity.pdbx_description
1 polymer ?
#
loop_
_entity_poly.entity_id
_entity_poly.type
_entity_poly.pdbx_seq_one_letter_code
_entity_poly.pdbx_strand_id
1 'polypeptide(L)'
;TCTTKREDLPHLLRLLDDDNEIVRQGVREAFLGYGAELDSALQTLQDRLTLAQKALLDTLLESWVADRLREDWADWLMQPGGTGKLEKGYEILARYRGGVGIRDTLSDDLDRLAEDFCAVCPDGGASNLIRYLFKERGFQGDQENYYAPENSDLIHVLRNRSGLPLTLTSLAILVGSRLGIEIRGCNL
;
A
#
# COMPACT_ATOMS: atom_id res chain seq x y z
N THR A 1 -23.79 -18.65 6.16
CA THR A 1 -22.57 -18.93 6.97
C THR A 1 -21.49 -17.86 6.85
N CYS A 2 -21.54 -16.93 5.88
CA CYS A 2 -20.55 -15.84 5.76
C CYS A 2 -20.88 -14.62 6.65
N THR A 3 -22.16 -14.32 6.90
CA THR A 3 -22.61 -13.16 7.68
C THR A 3 -22.21 -13.22 9.16
N THR A 4 -22.32 -14.39 9.78
CA THR A 4 -21.98 -14.57 11.21
C THR A 4 -20.51 -14.36 11.51
N LYS A 5 -19.60 -14.77 10.60
CA LYS A 5 -18.15 -14.55 10.81
C LYS A 5 -17.84 -13.06 10.96
N ARG A 6 -18.35 -12.20 10.06
CA ARG A 6 -18.05 -10.75 10.11
C ARG A 6 -18.54 -10.05 11.37
N GLU A 7 -19.64 -10.52 11.97
CA GLU A 7 -20.17 -9.95 13.21
C GLU A 7 -19.27 -10.25 14.43
N ASP A 8 -18.46 -11.32 14.37
CA ASP A 8 -17.56 -11.73 15.44
C ASP A 8 -16.25 -10.92 15.47
N LEU A 9 -15.86 -10.27 14.37
CA LEU A 9 -14.56 -9.58 14.24
C LEU A 9 -14.32 -8.51 15.34
N PRO A 10 -15.28 -7.61 15.66
CA PRO A 10 -15.10 -6.65 16.75
C PRO A 10 -14.96 -7.31 18.14
N HIS A 11 -15.53 -8.50 18.32
CA HIS A 11 -15.40 -9.27 19.56
C HIS A 11 -14.02 -9.91 19.66
N LEU A 12 -13.51 -10.50 18.58
CA LEU A 12 -12.15 -11.05 18.51
C LEU A 12 -11.09 -9.98 18.80
N LEU A 13 -11.27 -8.76 18.29
CA LEU A 13 -10.36 -7.63 18.53
C LEU A 13 -10.26 -7.21 20.01
N ARG A 14 -11.30 -7.47 20.81
CA ARG A 14 -11.29 -7.19 22.26
C ARG A 14 -10.56 -8.25 23.07
N LEU A 15 -10.25 -9.39 22.46
CA LEU A 15 -9.59 -10.53 23.11
C LEU A 15 -8.12 -10.65 22.69
N LEU A 16 -7.60 -9.71 21.89
CA LEU A 16 -6.22 -9.73 21.41
C LEU A 16 -5.19 -9.62 22.54
N ASP A 17 -5.51 -8.88 23.59
CA ASP A 17 -4.66 -8.61 24.75
C ASP A 17 -5.00 -9.49 25.97
N ASP A 18 -5.81 -10.53 25.79
CA ASP A 18 -6.17 -11.45 26.88
C ASP A 18 -4.91 -12.18 27.41
N ASP A 19 -4.74 -12.21 28.74
CA ASP A 19 -3.61 -12.85 29.41
C ASP A 19 -3.59 -14.38 29.23
N ASN A 20 -4.73 -15.00 28.91
CA ASN A 20 -4.87 -16.43 28.70
C ASN A 20 -4.38 -16.86 27.30
N GLU A 21 -3.34 -17.70 27.27
CA GLU A 21 -2.77 -18.22 26.03
C GLU A 21 -3.77 -19.03 25.18
N ILE A 22 -4.69 -19.75 25.81
CA ILE A 22 -5.74 -20.51 25.11
C ILE A 22 -6.69 -19.56 24.37
N VAL A 23 -7.04 -18.43 25.00
CA VAL A 23 -7.90 -17.41 24.37
C VAL A 23 -7.17 -16.80 23.17
N ARG A 24 -5.91 -16.39 23.33
CA ARG A 24 -5.12 -15.83 22.22
C ARG A 24 -4.96 -16.81 21.06
N GLN A 25 -4.75 -18.10 21.35
CA GLN A 25 -4.67 -19.12 20.32
C GLN A 25 -6.01 -19.31 19.59
N GLY A 26 -7.13 -19.35 20.31
CA GLY A 26 -8.47 -19.40 19.70
C GLY A 26 -8.78 -18.17 18.84
N VAL A 27 -8.36 -16.98 19.27
CA VAL A 27 -8.47 -15.74 18.49
C VAL A 27 -7.65 -15.83 17.20
N ARG A 28 -6.42 -16.36 17.26
CA ARG A 28 -5.59 -16.61 16.08
C ARG A 28 -6.28 -17.52 15.08
N GLU A 29 -6.76 -18.67 15.53
CA GLU A 29 -7.44 -19.65 14.69
C GLU A 29 -8.71 -19.07 14.06
N ALA A 30 -9.45 -18.26 14.81
CA ALA A 30 -10.61 -17.56 14.31
C ALA A 30 -10.24 -16.58 13.18
N PHE A 31 -9.19 -15.76 13.34
CA PHE A 31 -8.70 -14.87 12.29
C PHE A 31 -8.23 -15.63 11.05
N LEU A 32 -7.41 -16.67 11.22
CA LEU A 32 -6.94 -17.50 10.10
C LEU A 32 -8.11 -18.19 9.37
N GLY A 33 -9.19 -18.51 10.08
CA GLY A 33 -10.43 -19.05 9.53
C GLY A 33 -11.19 -18.11 8.59
N TYR A 34 -10.83 -16.83 8.48
CA TYR A 34 -11.34 -15.92 7.43
C TYR A 34 -10.68 -16.14 6.07
N GLY A 35 -9.46 -16.70 6.03
CA GLY A 35 -8.71 -16.90 4.80
C GLY A 35 -8.53 -15.59 4.01
N ALA A 36 -8.81 -15.63 2.71
CA ALA A 36 -8.63 -14.49 1.80
C ALA A 36 -9.50 -13.26 2.13
N GLU A 37 -10.58 -13.41 2.91
CA GLU A 37 -11.45 -12.28 3.27
C GLU A 37 -10.92 -11.47 4.46
N LEU A 38 -9.93 -11.99 5.19
CA LEU A 38 -9.43 -11.41 6.45
C LEU A 38 -9.00 -9.95 6.28
N ASP A 39 -8.23 -9.66 5.23
CA ASP A 39 -7.70 -8.32 4.99
C ASP A 39 -8.81 -7.31 4.77
N SER A 40 -9.76 -7.63 3.88
CA SER A 40 -10.92 -6.78 3.61
C SER A 40 -11.79 -6.56 4.85
N ALA A 41 -11.90 -7.57 5.71
CA ALA A 41 -12.67 -7.48 6.94
C ALA A 41 -11.99 -6.54 7.95
N LEU A 42 -10.66 -6.65 8.10
CA LEU A 42 -9.87 -5.77 8.97
C LEU A 42 -9.82 -4.32 8.45
N GLN A 43 -9.78 -4.10 7.12
CA GLN A 43 -9.84 -2.76 6.52
C GLN A 43 -11.09 -1.98 6.96
N THR A 44 -12.24 -2.65 7.13
CA THR A 44 -13.47 -1.98 7.61
C THR A 44 -13.40 -1.50 9.06
N LEU A 45 -12.45 -2.04 9.84
CA LEU A 45 -12.27 -1.73 11.25
C LEU A 45 -10.98 -0.94 11.52
N GLN A 46 -10.13 -0.71 10.52
CA GLN A 46 -8.79 -0.13 10.67
C GLN A 46 -8.76 1.19 11.46
N ASP A 47 -9.79 2.03 11.27
CA ASP A 47 -9.88 3.38 11.85
C ASP A 47 -10.33 3.33 13.33
N ARG A 48 -10.79 2.15 13.77
CA ARG A 48 -11.26 1.89 15.14
C ARG A 48 -10.22 1.16 15.99
N LEU A 49 -9.15 0.64 15.38
CA LEU A 49 -8.10 -0.10 16.07
C LEU A 49 -7.16 0.85 16.81
N THR A 50 -6.88 0.54 18.07
CA THR A 50 -5.81 1.23 18.83
C THR A 50 -4.42 0.82 18.32
N LEU A 51 -3.39 1.62 18.62
CA LEU A 51 -2.01 1.28 18.26
C LEU A 51 -1.56 -0.06 18.87
N ALA A 52 -1.99 -0.36 20.11
CA ALA A 52 -1.68 -1.64 20.76
C ALA A 52 -2.35 -2.82 20.04
N GLN A 53 -3.62 -2.68 19.64
CA GLN A 53 -4.31 -3.72 18.88
C GLN A 53 -3.69 -3.95 17.51
N LYS A 54 -3.24 -2.89 16.82
CA LYS A 54 -2.50 -3.02 15.55
C LYS A 54 -1.21 -3.82 15.73
N ALA A 55 -0.39 -3.46 16.71
CA ALA A 55 0.84 -4.19 17.01
C ALA A 55 0.61 -5.67 17.36
N LEU A 56 -0.46 -5.96 18.11
CA LEU A 56 -0.85 -7.34 18.43
C LEU A 56 -1.31 -8.11 17.19
N LEU A 57 -2.12 -7.49 16.33
CA LEU A 57 -2.55 -8.10 15.07
C LEU A 57 -1.37 -8.39 14.14
N ASP A 58 -0.46 -7.43 13.98
CA ASP A 58 0.73 -7.58 13.14
C ASP A 58 1.60 -8.75 13.63
N THR A 59 1.78 -8.86 14.95
CA THR A 59 2.52 -9.97 15.57
C THR A 59 1.78 -11.31 15.37
N LEU A 60 0.47 -11.32 15.56
CA LEU A 60 -0.35 -12.53 15.47
C LEU A 60 -0.42 -13.10 14.04
N LEU A 61 -0.42 -12.20 13.06
CA LEU A 61 -0.67 -12.48 11.65
C LEU A 61 0.58 -12.35 10.77
N GLU A 62 1.76 -12.17 11.35
CA GLU A 62 3.03 -12.03 10.62
C GLU A 62 3.23 -13.16 9.58
N SER A 63 3.03 -14.42 9.99
CA SER A 63 3.15 -15.57 9.08
C SER A 63 2.11 -15.53 7.96
N TRP A 64 0.89 -15.10 8.28
CA TRP A 64 -0.20 -15.01 7.32
C TRP A 64 0.08 -13.92 6.27
N VAL A 65 0.60 -12.76 6.69
CA VAL A 65 1.00 -11.67 5.79
C VAL A 65 2.14 -12.12 4.87
N ALA A 66 3.12 -12.85 5.40
CA ALA A 66 4.22 -13.39 4.61
C ALA A 66 3.74 -14.42 3.58
N ASP A 67 2.84 -15.32 3.96
CA ASP A 67 2.25 -16.30 3.05
C ASP A 67 1.44 -15.61 1.95
N ARG A 68 0.64 -14.59 2.31
CA ARG A 68 -0.13 -13.81 1.37
C ARG A 68 0.74 -13.04 0.37
N LEU A 69 1.86 -12.48 0.81
CA LEU A 69 2.85 -11.87 -0.09
C LEU A 69 3.33 -12.89 -1.12
N ARG A 70 3.67 -14.13 -0.72
CA ARG A 70 4.16 -15.15 -1.66
C ARG A 70 3.11 -15.54 -2.70
N GLU A 71 1.86 -15.65 -2.28
CA GLU A 71 0.73 -15.90 -3.19
C GLU A 71 0.54 -14.75 -4.18
N ASP A 72 0.37 -13.51 -3.68
CA ASP A 72 0.16 -12.32 -4.50
C ASP A 72 1.36 -12.09 -5.46
N TRP A 73 2.59 -12.40 -5.02
CA TRP A 73 3.79 -12.26 -5.82
C TRP A 73 3.86 -13.27 -6.97
N ALA A 74 3.42 -14.51 -6.75
CA ALA A 74 3.33 -15.52 -7.81
C ALA A 74 2.37 -15.08 -8.91
N ASP A 75 1.19 -14.57 -8.52
CA ASP A 75 0.22 -14.03 -9.47
C ASP A 75 0.75 -12.78 -10.19
N TRP A 76 1.40 -11.87 -9.47
CA TRP A 76 2.02 -10.68 -10.02
C TRP A 76 3.07 -11.00 -11.09
N LEU A 77 3.91 -12.00 -10.87
CA LEU A 77 4.93 -12.43 -11.85
C LEU A 77 4.29 -12.79 -13.20
N MET A 78 3.11 -13.40 -13.18
CA MET A 78 2.38 -13.84 -14.36
C MET A 78 1.61 -12.73 -15.08
N GLN A 79 1.46 -11.55 -14.47
CA GLN A 79 0.78 -10.42 -15.11
C GLN A 79 1.56 -9.87 -16.31
N PRO A 80 0.87 -9.35 -17.35
CA PRO A 80 1.52 -8.67 -18.46
C PRO A 80 2.30 -7.45 -17.95
N GLY A 81 3.40 -7.11 -18.61
CA GLY A 81 4.20 -5.93 -18.26
C GLY A 81 3.45 -4.60 -18.46
N GLY A 82 4.07 -3.50 -18.01
CA GLY A 82 3.52 -2.15 -18.15
C GLY A 82 3.26 -1.47 -16.81
N THR A 83 2.59 -0.31 -16.86
CA THR A 83 2.34 0.56 -15.71
C THR A 83 1.41 -0.08 -14.69
N GLY A 84 0.38 -0.81 -15.14
CA GLY A 84 -0.52 -1.56 -14.23
C GLY A 84 0.23 -2.62 -13.39
N LYS A 85 1.19 -3.33 -13.99
CA LYS A 85 2.04 -4.29 -13.26
C LYS A 85 2.97 -3.57 -12.27
N LEU A 86 3.54 -2.43 -12.65
CA LEU A 86 4.37 -1.62 -11.75
C LEU A 86 3.57 -1.14 -10.53
N GLU A 87 2.39 -0.57 -10.77
CA GLU A 87 1.49 -0.11 -9.71
C GLU A 87 1.07 -1.24 -8.77
N LYS A 88 0.67 -2.39 -9.34
CA LYS A 88 0.31 -3.56 -8.55
C LYS A 88 1.47 -4.08 -7.69
N GLY A 89 2.70 -3.96 -8.19
CA GLY A 89 3.90 -4.29 -7.42
C GLY A 89 4.07 -3.38 -6.20
N TYR A 90 3.86 -2.08 -6.36
CA TYR A 90 3.89 -1.13 -5.25
C TYR A 90 2.78 -1.40 -4.23
N GLU A 91 1.56 -1.69 -4.67
CA GLU A 91 0.45 -2.06 -3.78
C GLU A 91 0.80 -3.28 -2.93
N ILE A 92 1.31 -4.37 -3.54
CA ILE A 92 1.67 -5.60 -2.82
C ILE A 92 2.75 -5.33 -1.77
N LEU A 93 3.79 -4.57 -2.13
CA LEU A 93 4.88 -4.21 -1.22
C LEU A 93 4.41 -3.29 -0.09
N ALA A 94 3.56 -2.32 -0.39
CA ALA A 94 3.01 -1.41 0.61
C ALA A 94 2.11 -2.15 1.61
N ARG A 95 1.28 -3.09 1.16
CA ARG A 95 0.48 -3.95 2.06
C ARG A 95 1.37 -4.80 2.96
N TYR A 96 2.39 -5.46 2.40
CA TYR A 96 3.31 -6.28 3.19
C TYR A 96 3.96 -5.47 4.33
N ARG A 97 4.34 -4.23 4.06
CA ARG A 97 4.97 -3.36 5.05
C ARG A 97 4.00 -2.69 6.01
N GLY A 98 2.81 -2.36 5.53
CA GLY A 98 1.78 -1.71 6.30
C GLY A 98 1.09 -2.65 7.30
N GLY A 99 1.21 -3.96 7.09
CA GLY A 99 0.54 -4.97 7.90
C GLY A 99 -0.90 -5.20 7.46
N VAL A 100 -1.64 -5.95 8.28
CA VAL A 100 -2.99 -6.38 7.94
C VAL A 100 -4.00 -5.23 8.00
N GLY A 101 -4.95 -5.23 7.07
CA GLY A 101 -6.07 -4.29 7.11
C GLY A 101 -5.71 -2.86 6.72
N ILE A 102 -4.52 -2.62 6.16
CA ILE A 102 -4.17 -1.32 5.60
C ILE A 102 -4.98 -1.07 4.33
N ARG A 103 -5.69 0.07 4.32
CA ARG A 103 -6.32 0.58 3.11
C ARG A 103 -5.25 1.01 2.11
N ASP A 104 -5.32 0.42 0.93
CA ASP A 104 -4.59 0.90 -0.24
C ASP A 104 -5.25 2.19 -0.76
N THR A 105 -4.46 3.26 -0.87
CA THR A 105 -4.88 4.56 -1.44
C THR A 105 -4.10 4.90 -2.70
N LEU A 106 -3.23 3.99 -3.19
CA LEU A 106 -2.25 4.30 -4.21
C LEU A 106 -2.89 4.80 -5.50
N SER A 107 -3.86 4.05 -6.05
CA SER A 107 -4.51 4.45 -7.30
C SER A 107 -5.21 5.80 -7.15
N ASP A 108 -5.99 5.98 -6.08
CA ASP A 108 -6.74 7.21 -5.82
C ASP A 108 -5.81 8.42 -5.68
N ASP A 109 -4.70 8.26 -4.97
CA ASP A 109 -3.71 9.32 -4.76
C ASP A 109 -3.01 9.70 -6.09
N LEU A 110 -2.72 8.70 -6.95
CA LEU A 110 -2.13 8.93 -8.27
C LEU A 110 -3.13 9.57 -9.25
N ASP A 111 -4.39 9.14 -9.23
CA ASP A 111 -5.48 9.71 -10.03
C ASP A 111 -5.68 11.18 -9.66
N ARG A 112 -5.78 11.48 -8.35
CA ARG A 112 -5.88 12.84 -7.86
C ARG A 112 -4.70 13.72 -8.28
N LEU A 113 -3.48 13.19 -8.24
CA LEU A 113 -2.30 13.94 -8.65
C LEU A 113 -2.29 14.27 -10.14
N ALA A 114 -2.83 13.36 -10.97
CA ALA A 114 -3.03 13.56 -12.41
C ALA A 114 -4.15 14.59 -12.69
N GLU A 115 -5.30 14.48 -12.01
CA GLU A 115 -6.41 15.44 -12.11
C GLU A 115 -5.97 16.85 -11.75
N ASP A 116 -5.26 16.99 -10.63
CA ASP A 116 -4.71 18.27 -10.19
C ASP A 116 -3.72 18.85 -11.23
N PHE A 117 -2.92 18.02 -11.90
CA PHE A 117 -2.02 18.45 -12.97
C PHE A 117 -2.80 19.00 -14.17
N CYS A 118 -3.84 18.30 -14.63
CA CYS A 118 -4.70 18.76 -15.71
C CYS A 118 -5.35 20.11 -15.42
N ALA A 119 -5.73 20.35 -14.16
CA ALA A 119 -6.34 21.61 -13.74
C ALA A 119 -5.38 22.81 -13.82
N VAL A 120 -4.09 22.61 -13.59
CA VAL A 120 -3.08 23.70 -13.57
C VAL A 120 -2.26 23.80 -14.85
N CYS A 121 -2.18 22.73 -15.64
CA CYS A 121 -1.38 22.67 -16.87
C CYS A 121 -2.16 21.97 -18.00
N PRO A 122 -3.15 22.65 -18.61
CA PRO A 122 -4.00 22.07 -19.66
C PRO A 122 -3.22 21.68 -20.92
N ASP A 123 -2.09 22.35 -21.20
CA ASP A 123 -1.22 22.03 -22.34
C ASP A 123 -0.41 20.73 -22.13
N GLY A 124 -0.39 20.20 -20.89
CA GLY A 124 0.21 18.91 -20.55
C GLY A 124 1.69 18.78 -20.89
N GLY A 125 2.12 17.55 -21.21
CA GLY A 125 3.47 17.23 -21.66
C GLY A 125 4.46 16.84 -20.57
N ALA A 126 5.43 15.99 -20.94
CA ALA A 126 6.36 15.38 -19.99
C ALA A 126 7.18 16.41 -19.20
N SER A 127 7.75 17.42 -19.85
CA SER A 127 8.55 18.46 -19.17
C SER A 127 7.73 19.25 -18.14
N ASN A 128 6.47 19.55 -18.44
CA ASN A 128 5.57 20.22 -17.51
C ASN A 128 5.20 19.31 -16.33
N LEU A 129 4.94 18.02 -16.59
CA LEU A 129 4.68 17.05 -15.53
C LEU A 129 5.88 16.90 -14.58
N ILE A 130 7.10 16.78 -15.12
CA ILE A 130 8.34 16.69 -14.31
C ILE A 130 8.52 17.96 -13.46
N ARG A 131 8.30 19.15 -14.03
CA ARG A 131 8.35 20.40 -13.25
C ARG A 131 7.27 20.42 -12.17
N TYR A 132 6.04 20.07 -12.51
CA TYR A 132 4.93 20.03 -11.58
C TYR A 132 5.22 19.10 -10.39
N LEU A 133 5.65 17.86 -10.64
CA LEU A 133 5.95 16.91 -9.57
C LEU A 133 7.12 17.38 -8.69
N PHE A 134 8.26 17.72 -9.28
CA PHE A 134 9.50 17.90 -8.51
C PHE A 134 9.82 19.35 -8.13
N LYS A 135 9.13 20.34 -8.71
CA LYS A 135 9.29 21.76 -8.34
C LYS A 135 8.06 22.32 -7.65
N GLU A 136 6.87 22.05 -8.16
CA GLU A 136 5.64 22.68 -7.64
C GLU A 136 5.03 21.85 -6.51
N ARG A 137 4.99 20.52 -6.64
CA ARG A 137 4.52 19.60 -5.60
C ARG A 137 5.60 19.23 -4.58
N GLY A 138 6.87 19.48 -4.90
CA GLY A 138 7.99 19.33 -3.97
C GLY A 138 8.41 17.90 -3.69
N PHE A 139 8.09 16.97 -4.60
CA PHE A 139 8.65 15.62 -4.54
C PHE A 139 10.17 15.68 -4.70
N GLN A 140 10.92 15.07 -3.80
CA GLN A 140 12.38 15.14 -3.79
C GLN A 140 13.06 13.88 -3.27
N GLY A 141 14.34 13.73 -3.60
CA GLY A 141 15.17 12.64 -3.11
C GLY A 141 15.52 12.80 -1.64
N ASP A 142 15.40 11.73 -0.85
CA ASP A 142 15.90 11.70 0.53
C ASP A 142 17.39 11.35 0.54
N GLN A 143 18.25 12.31 0.84
CA GLN A 143 19.70 12.08 0.96
C GLN A 143 20.14 11.81 2.41
N GLU A 144 19.35 12.24 3.40
CA GLU A 144 19.70 12.11 4.80
C GLU A 144 19.43 10.69 5.28
N ASN A 145 18.28 10.13 4.88
CA ASN A 145 17.84 8.78 5.24
C ASN A 145 17.70 7.89 4.00
N TYR A 146 18.66 7.98 3.07
CA TYR A 146 18.58 7.31 1.76
C TYR A 146 18.19 5.82 1.82
N TYR A 147 18.75 5.07 2.76
CA TYR A 147 18.49 3.63 2.91
C TYR A 147 17.28 3.29 3.78
N ALA A 148 16.54 4.29 4.27
CA ALA A 148 15.31 4.03 4.99
C ALA A 148 14.33 3.31 4.04
N PRO A 149 13.82 2.13 4.43
CA PRO A 149 13.02 1.32 3.53
C PRO A 149 11.78 2.10 3.06
N GLU A 150 11.22 3.00 3.88
CA GLU A 150 10.08 3.89 3.58
C GLU A 150 10.26 4.66 2.27
N ASN A 151 11.50 5.00 1.91
CA ASN A 151 11.81 5.71 0.67
C ASN A 151 11.58 4.86 -0.60
N SER A 152 11.38 3.55 -0.44
CA SER A 152 10.94 2.62 -1.50
C SER A 152 9.42 2.40 -1.55
N ASP A 153 8.66 2.91 -0.58
CA ASP A 153 7.21 2.75 -0.50
C ASP A 153 6.51 3.94 -1.16
N LEU A 154 5.85 3.72 -2.30
CA LEU A 154 5.23 4.81 -3.06
C LEU A 154 4.08 5.49 -2.31
N ILE A 155 3.34 4.79 -1.44
CA ILE A 155 2.30 5.41 -0.60
C ILE A 155 2.96 6.34 0.42
N HIS A 156 4.07 5.91 1.02
CA HIS A 156 4.86 6.77 1.90
C HIS A 156 5.40 7.99 1.16
N VAL A 157 5.96 7.81 -0.04
CA VAL A 157 6.48 8.91 -0.88
C VAL A 157 5.38 9.89 -1.26
N LEU A 158 4.17 9.42 -1.61
CA LEU A 158 3.03 10.29 -1.93
C LEU A 158 2.65 11.20 -0.75
N ARG A 159 2.72 10.68 0.48
CA ARG A 159 2.40 11.43 1.71
C ARG A 159 3.51 12.39 2.12
N ASN A 160 4.75 11.93 2.13
CA ASN A 160 5.88 12.69 2.68
C ASN A 160 6.67 13.47 1.64
N ARG A 161 6.39 13.24 0.35
CA ARG A 161 7.03 13.88 -0.82
C ARG A 161 8.55 13.69 -0.83
N SER A 162 9.04 12.67 -0.14
CA SER A 162 10.45 12.32 -0.02
C SER A 162 10.60 10.84 -0.29
N GLY A 163 11.59 10.45 -1.11
CA GLY A 163 11.79 9.06 -1.49
C GLY A 163 13.08 8.79 -2.25
N LEU A 164 13.27 7.54 -2.69
CA LEU A 164 14.39 7.19 -3.55
C LEU A 164 14.18 7.73 -4.97
N PRO A 165 15.25 8.08 -5.71
CA PRO A 165 15.15 8.46 -7.12
C PRO A 165 14.38 7.45 -7.98
N LEU A 166 14.53 6.15 -7.69
CA LEU A 166 13.80 5.09 -8.39
C LEU A 166 12.28 5.16 -8.12
N THR A 167 11.88 5.37 -6.86
CA THR A 167 10.47 5.51 -6.48
C THR A 167 9.85 6.76 -7.07
N LEU A 168 10.58 7.87 -7.07
CA LEU A 168 10.16 9.13 -7.70
C LEU A 168 10.03 9.01 -9.22
N THR A 169 10.90 8.23 -9.85
CA THR A 169 10.78 7.91 -11.29
C THR A 169 9.51 7.10 -11.54
N SER A 170 9.22 6.11 -10.70
CA SER A 170 7.99 5.33 -10.80
C SER A 170 6.74 6.17 -10.61
N LEU A 171 6.75 7.13 -9.67
CA LEU A 171 5.68 8.12 -9.52
C LEU A 171 5.43 8.87 -10.84
N ALA A 172 6.48 9.40 -11.46
CA ALA A 172 6.36 10.12 -12.73
C ALA A 172 5.80 9.22 -13.86
N ILE A 173 6.26 7.97 -13.95
CA ILE A 173 5.76 6.98 -14.91
C ILE A 173 4.27 6.70 -14.71
N LEU A 174 3.84 6.49 -13.46
CA LEU A 174 2.46 6.12 -13.13
C LEU A 174 1.48 7.29 -13.30
N VAL A 175 1.88 8.51 -12.94
CA VAL A 175 1.08 9.73 -13.21
C VAL A 175 1.07 10.05 -14.70
N GLY A 176 2.21 9.93 -15.37
CA GLY A 176 2.31 10.13 -16.82
C GLY A 176 1.38 9.19 -17.59
N SER A 177 1.35 7.91 -17.21
CA SER A 177 0.45 6.91 -17.80
C SER A 177 -1.03 7.32 -17.72
N ARG A 178 -1.47 7.87 -16.59
CA ARG A 178 -2.86 8.36 -16.41
C ARG A 178 -3.19 9.54 -17.31
N LEU A 179 -2.19 10.35 -17.64
CA LEU A 179 -2.28 11.53 -18.48
C LEU A 179 -2.07 11.22 -19.98
N GLY A 180 -1.82 9.96 -20.36
CA GLY A 180 -1.41 9.61 -21.72
C GLY A 180 -0.02 10.14 -22.10
N ILE A 181 0.80 10.53 -21.11
CA ILE A 181 2.17 11.01 -21.30
C ILE A 181 3.13 9.83 -21.13
N GLU A 182 3.86 9.52 -22.19
CA GLU A 182 4.81 8.41 -22.18
C GLU A 182 6.11 8.80 -21.47
N ILE A 183 6.35 8.20 -20.31
CA ILE A 183 7.62 8.27 -19.57
C ILE A 183 8.14 6.85 -19.42
N ARG A 184 9.40 6.62 -19.79
CA ARG A 184 10.05 5.30 -19.71
C ARG A 184 11.34 5.39 -18.92
N GLY A 185 11.65 4.32 -18.20
CA GLY A 185 12.99 4.12 -17.66
C GLY A 185 13.99 3.92 -18.80
N CYS A 186 15.14 4.59 -18.71
CA CYS A 186 16.26 4.32 -19.60
C CYS A 186 17.04 3.13 -19.03
N ASN A 187 17.13 2.04 -19.79
CA ASN A 187 18.14 1.02 -19.55
C ASN A 187 19.28 1.29 -20.54
N LEU A 188 20.48 1.60 -20.04
CA LEU A 188 21.68 1.85 -20.85
C LEU A 188 22.49 0.57 -20.99
#